data_AF-A0A399PFC0-F1
#
_entry.id   AF-A0A399PFC0-F1
#
_cell.length_a   1.000
_cell.length_b   1.000
_cell.length_c   1.000
_cell.angle_alpha   90.00
_cell.angle_beta   90.00
_cell.angle_gamma   90.00
#
_symmetry.space_group_name_H-M   'P 1'
#
loop_
_entity.id
_entity.type
_entity.pdbx_description
1 polymer ?
#
loop_
_entity_poly.entity_id
_entity_poly.type
_entity_poly.pdbx_seq_one_letter_code
_entity_poly.pdbx_strand_id
1 'polypeptide(L)' 'MSDALRILHLYPEELGINGDRGNVTVLVERARIRGIGSEVVRHAPGGGDPGDADLVVMGSGPLSAQRAVLPDLVAHAP' A
#
# COMPACT_ATOMS: atom_id res chain seq x y z
N MET A 1 -6.94 10.73 17.20
CA MET A 1 -7.38 9.85 16.10
C MET A 1 -7.18 10.64 14.84
N SER A 2 -6.43 10.11 13.87
CA SER A 2 -6.23 10.80 12.59
C SER A 2 -7.58 10.95 11.91
N ASP A 3 -7.92 12.16 11.46
CA ASP A 3 -9.17 12.48 10.77
C ASP A 3 -9.14 12.04 9.29
N ALA A 4 -8.07 11.33 8.89
CA ALA A 4 -7.81 10.92 7.53
C ALA A 4 -7.58 9.40 7.44
N LEU A 5 -8.24 8.78 6.46
CA LEU A 5 -8.09 7.38 6.07
C LEU A 5 -6.65 7.10 5.61
N ARG A 6 -5.93 6.26 6.35
CA ARG A 6 -4.58 5.83 6.00
C ARG A 6 -4.59 4.61 5.09
N ILE A 7 -4.13 4.83 3.86
CA ILE A 7 -4.03 3.81 2.82
C ILE A 7 -2.55 3.42 2.69
N LEU A 8 -2.19 2.25 3.20
CA LEU A 8 -0.86 1.66 3.03
C LEU A 8 -0.77 0.94 1.68
N HIS A 9 0.07 1.44 0.80
CA HIS A 9 0.38 0.83 -0.49
C HIS A 9 1.70 0.07 -0.39
N LEU A 10 1.61 -1.25 -0.28
CA LEU A 10 2.76 -2.14 -0.16
C LEU A 10 3.40 -2.42 -1.52
N TYR A 11 4.71 -2.21 -1.59
CA TYR A 11 5.58 -2.56 -2.71
C TYR A 11 5.08 -2.07 -4.09
N PRO A 12 4.74 -0.77 -4.23
CA PRO A 12 4.14 -0.24 -5.46
C PRO A 12 5.09 -0.28 -6.67
N GLU A 13 6.40 -0.37 -6.43
CA GLU A 13 7.40 -0.45 -7.51
C GLU A 13 7.61 -1.91 -7.96
N GLU A 14 7.56 -2.85 -7.03
CA GLU A 14 7.81 -4.27 -7.26
C GLU A 14 6.55 -5.01 -7.71
N LEU A 15 5.38 -4.66 -7.16
CA LEU A 15 4.10 -5.33 -7.39
C LEU A 15 3.06 -4.45 -8.07
N GLY A 16 3.44 -3.26 -8.57
CA GLY A 16 2.50 -2.30 -9.16
C GLY A 16 2.21 -2.46 -10.66
N ILE A 17 2.36 -3.67 -11.22
CA ILE A 17 2.28 -3.94 -12.66
C ILE A 17 0.82 -4.07 -13.15
N ASN A 18 -0.11 -4.46 -12.27
CA ASN A 18 -1.49 -4.82 -12.64
C ASN A 18 -2.53 -3.74 -12.30
N GLY A 19 -2.14 -2.47 -12.40
CA GLY A 19 -3.07 -1.35 -12.21
C GLY A 19 -3.33 -0.96 -10.75
N ASP A 20 -2.57 -1.50 -9.80
CA ASP A 20 -2.75 -1.25 -8.36
C ASP A 20 -2.53 0.22 -7.98
N ARG A 21 -1.64 0.93 -8.70
CA ARG A 21 -1.52 2.39 -8.59
C ARG A 21 -2.83 3.09 -8.97
N GLY A 22 -3.54 2.56 -9.97
CA GLY A 22 -4.87 3.02 -10.36
C GLY A 22 -5.91 2.77 -9.26
N ASN A 23 -5.87 1.60 -8.61
CA ASN A 23 -6.73 1.30 -7.46
C ASN A 23 -6.54 2.31 -6.33
N VAL A 24 -5.30 2.61 -5.94
CA VAL A 24 -5.01 3.65 -4.92
C VAL A 24 -5.51 5.02 -5.36
N THR A 25 -5.33 5.38 -6.63
CA THR A 25 -5.81 6.67 -7.17
C THR A 25 -7.32 6.78 -7.08
N VAL A 26 -8.04 5.71 -7.46
CA VAL A 26 -9.51 5.65 -7.36
C VAL A 26 -9.97 5.69 -5.91
N LEU A 27 -9.27 5.04 -4.98
CA LEU A 27 -9.62 5.06 -3.56
C LEU A 27 -9.50 6.47 -2.97
N VAL A 28 -8.40 7.17 -3.24
CA VAL A 28 -8.18 8.56 -2.81
C VAL A 28 -9.25 9.48 -3.38
N GLU A 29 -9.52 9.38 -4.69
CA GLU A 29 -10.54 10.23 -5.32
C GLU A 29 -11.95 9.91 -4.79
N ARG A 30 -12.23 8.64 -4.53
CA ARG A 30 -13.50 8.25 -3.92
C ARG A 30 -13.62 8.82 -2.52
N ALA A 31 -12.62 8.69 -1.65
CA ALA A 31 -12.63 9.26 -0.31
C ALA A 31 -12.88 10.78 -0.36
N ARG A 32 -12.15 11.48 -1.24
CA ARG A 32 -12.29 12.93 -1.47
C ARG A 32 -13.73 13.33 -1.84
N ILE A 33 -14.37 12.61 -2.77
CA ILE A 33 -15.77 12.89 -3.19
C ILE A 33 -16.75 12.75 -2.01
N ARG A 34 -16.43 11.95 -0.98
CA ARG A 34 -17.27 11.78 0.22
C ARG A 34 -16.85 12.71 1.37
N GLY A 35 -15.90 13.62 1.16
CA GLY A 35 -15.39 14.50 2.20
C GLY A 35 -14.52 13.80 3.24
N ILE A 36 -13.97 12.62 2.93
CA ILE A 36 -13.07 11.87 3.82
C ILE A 36 -11.63 12.25 3.45
N GLY A 37 -10.89 12.80 4.42
CA GLY A 37 -9.45 13.01 4.28
C GLY A 37 -8.74 11.67 4.06
N SER A 38 -7.70 11.62 3.22
CA SER A 38 -6.92 10.39 3.05
C SER A 38 -5.43 10.68 2.92
N GLU A 39 -4.61 9.77 3.45
CA GLU A 39 -3.16 9.77 3.35
C GLU A 39 -2.73 8.45 2.70
N VAL A 40 -1.86 8.52 1.69
CA VAL A 40 -1.26 7.33 1.08
C VAL A 40 0.15 7.16 1.61
N VAL A 41 0.38 6.11 2.38
CA VAL A 41 1.71 5.69 2.84
C VAL A 41 2.22 4.64 1.86
N ARG A 42 3.44 4.81 1.33
CA ARG A 42 4.06 3.82 0.43
C ARG A 42 5.17 3.11 1.19
N HIS A 43 5.18 1.79 1.09
CA HIS A 43 6.21 0.95 1.69
C HIS A 43 7.01 0.24 0.61
N ALA A 44 8.32 0.24 0.75
CA ALA A 44 9.27 -0.44 -0.12
C ALA A 44 10.06 -1.47 0.70
N PRO A 45 10.67 -2.50 0.07
CA PRO A 45 11.48 -3.47 0.79
C PRO A 45 12.64 -2.81 1.51
N GLY A 46 12.87 -3.19 2.77
CA GLY A 46 13.85 -2.55 3.64
C GLY A 46 13.41 -1.19 4.19
N GLY A 47 12.17 -0.78 3.91
CA GLY A 47 11.51 0.29 4.64
C GLY A 47 11.40 -0.07 6.12
N GLY A 48 11.45 0.93 7.00
CA GLY A 48 11.14 0.72 8.41
C GLY A 48 9.67 0.35 8.62
N ASP A 49 9.24 0.31 9.88
CA ASP A 49 7.86 0.03 10.23
C ASP A 49 6.89 1.00 9.50
N PRO A 50 5.96 0.49 8.67
CA PRO A 50 4.99 1.32 7.95
C PRO A 50 3.91 1.91 8.89
N GLY A 51 3.82 1.45 10.13
CA GLY A 51 2.86 1.88 11.13
C GLY A 51 1.43 1.41 10.85
N ASP A 52 0.47 1.98 11.60
CA ASP A 52 -0.94 1.62 11.48
C ASP A 52 -1.56 2.03 10.15
N ALA A 53 -2.40 1.17 9.58
CA ALA A 53 -3.14 1.39 8.36
C ALA A 53 -4.62 1.02 8.52
N ASP A 54 -5.51 1.83 7.94
CA ASP A 54 -6.95 1.53 7.86
C ASP A 54 -7.27 0.64 6.65
N LEU A 55 -6.48 0.80 5.58
CA LEU A 55 -6.61 0.04 4.35
C LEU A 55 -5.23 -0.33 3.82
N VAL A 56 -5.03 -1.61 3.48
CA VAL A 56 -3.81 -2.09 2.82
C VAL A 56 -4.13 -2.41 1.36
N VAL A 57 -3.35 -1.84 0.46
CA VAL A 57 -3.36 -2.15 -0.97
C VAL A 57 -2.02 -2.77 -1.33
N MET A 58 -2.06 -4.00 -1.80
CA MET A 58 -0.90 -4.72 -2.32
C MET A 58 -1.26 -5.21 -3.72
N GLY A 59 -0.39 -4.92 -4.67
CA GLY A 59 -0.55 -5.42 -6.02
C GLY A 59 -0.12 -6.86 -6.18
N SER A 60 0.04 -7.25 -7.44
CA SER A 60 0.54 -8.56 -7.81
C SER A 60 1.67 -8.44 -8.81
N GLY A 61 2.49 -9.48 -8.89
CA GLY A 61 3.64 -9.50 -9.78
C GLY A 61 4.07 -10.93 -10.08
N PRO A 62 5.05 -11.09 -11.00
CA PRO A 62 5.66 -12.38 -11.26
C PRO A 62 6.28 -12.96 -9.98
N LEU A 63 6.49 -14.28 -9.95
CA LEU A 63 7.08 -14.98 -8.80
C LEU A 63 8.42 -14.37 -8.36
N SER A 64 9.21 -13.83 -9.28
CA SER A 64 10.46 -13.13 -8.97
C SER A 64 10.24 -11.88 -8.12
N ALA A 65 9.23 -11.06 -8.43
CA ALA A 65 8.88 -9.87 -7.67
C ALA A 65 8.31 -10.21 -6.30
N GLN A 66 7.43 -11.23 -6.23
CA GLN A 66 6.91 -11.72 -4.96
C GLN A 66 8.04 -12.23 -4.04
N ARG A 67 9.01 -12.96 -4.59
CA ARG A 67 10.20 -13.40 -3.85
C ARG A 67 11.08 -12.25 -3.38
N ALA A 68 11.15 -11.17 -4.15
CA ALA A 68 11.94 -10.00 -3.78
C ALA A 68 11.39 -9.28 -2.54
N VAL A 69 10.06 -9.21 -2.40
CA VAL A 69 9.39 -8.52 -1.28
C VAL A 69 9.13 -9.43 -0.07
N LEU A 70 9.14 -10.75 -0.27
CA LEU A 70 8.78 -11.73 0.77
C LEU A 70 9.58 -11.59 2.07
N PRO A 71 10.93 -11.39 2.07
CA PRO A 71 11.68 -11.24 3.32
C PRO A 71 11.20 -10.06 4.17
N ASP A 72 10.91 -8.95 3.50
CA ASP A 72 10.40 -7.74 4.15
C ASP A 72 8.97 -7.94 4.65
N LEU A 73 8.11 -8.57 3.85
CA LEU A 73 6.72 -8.86 4.23
C LEU A 73 6.66 -9.76 5.47
N VAL A 74 7.51 -10.79 5.55
CA VAL A 74 7.58 -11.70 6.70
C VAL A 74 8.11 -10.99 7.94
N ALA A 75 9.04 -10.04 7.80
CA ALA A 75 9.56 -9.28 8.94
C ALA A 75 8.48 -8.41 9.63
N HIS A 76 7.40 -8.10 8.94
CA HIS A 76 6.25 -7.33 9.44
C HIS A 76 5.00 -8.18 9.69
N ALA A 77 5.07 -9.50 9.46
CA ALA A 77 3.97 -10.42 9.74
C ALA A 77 3.96 -10.82 11.23
N PRO A 78 2.78 -11.04 11.84
CA PRO A 78 2.66 -11.48 13.22
C PRO A 78 3.18 -12.91 13.46
#